data_AF-A0A059D4M2-F1
#
_entry.id   AF-A0A059D4M2-F1
#
_cell.length_a   1.000
_cell.length_b   1.000
_cell.length_c   1.000
_cell.angle_alpha   90.00
_cell.angle_beta   90.00
_cell.angle_gamma   90.00
#
_symmetry.space_group_name_H-M   'P 1'
#
loop_
_entity.id
_entity.type
_entity.pdbx_description
1 polymer ?
#
loop_
_entity_poly.entity_id
_entity_poly.type
_entity_poly.pdbx_seq_one_letter_code
_entity_poly.pdbx_strand_id
1 'polypeptide(L)'
;MNSLGTSIVNGIYKIVINQILQSLVYTRTIISNWGGRLELEIDRKARIWARVSRKQKISILVLSSAMGSNLREILPLNALMPTPNMDWT
;
A
#
# COMPACT_ATOMS: atom_id res chain seq x y z
N MET A 1 -4.71 -29.37 18.06
CA MET A 1 -4.57 -28.28 19.04
C MET A 1 -5.48 -28.62 20.21
N ASN A 2 -5.01 -28.63 21.45
CA ASN A 2 -5.84 -28.92 22.61
C ASN A 2 -6.61 -27.66 23.08
N SER A 3 -7.49 -27.84 24.08
CA SER A 3 -8.26 -26.74 24.69
C SER A 3 -7.39 -25.59 25.24
N LEU A 4 -6.10 -25.83 25.46
CA LEU A 4 -5.11 -24.86 25.93
C LEU A 4 -4.31 -24.19 24.79
N GLY A 5 -4.62 -24.47 23.51
CA GLY A 5 -3.93 -23.85 22.37
C GLY A 5 -2.56 -24.46 22.03
N THR A 6 -2.20 -25.61 22.59
CA THR A 6 -0.93 -26.31 22.34
C THR A 6 -1.10 -27.43 21.31
N SER A 7 -0.01 -27.75 20.62
CA SER A 7 0.11 -28.89 19.70
C SER A 7 1.23 -29.81 20.17
N ILE A 8 1.05 -31.13 20.07
CA ILE A 8 2.09 -32.09 20.42
C ILE A 8 2.82 -32.47 19.13
N VAL A 9 4.14 -32.22 19.09
CA VAL A 9 5.01 -32.59 17.97
C VAL A 9 6.20 -33.37 18.54
N ASN A 10 6.35 -34.64 18.13
CA ASN A 10 7.37 -35.57 18.66
C ASN A 10 7.38 -35.67 20.20
N GLY A 11 6.20 -35.71 20.83
CA GLY A 11 6.08 -35.78 22.30
C GLY A 11 6.36 -34.46 23.04
N ILE A 12 6.64 -33.37 22.33
CA ILE A 12 6.89 -32.05 22.90
C ILE A 12 5.68 -31.15 22.69
N TYR A 13 5.22 -30.48 23.74
CA TYR A 13 4.20 -29.45 23.66
C TYR A 13 4.78 -28.19 23.00
N LYS A 14 4.13 -27.75 21.92
CA LYS A 14 4.49 -26.54 21.17
C LYS A 14 3.31 -25.59 21.10
N ILE A 15 3.60 -24.30 21.27
CA ILE A 15 2.66 -23.20 21.10
C ILE A 15 3.03 -22.48 19.80
N VAL A 16 2.03 -22.20 18.97
CA VAL A 16 2.22 -21.40 17.75
C VAL A 16 1.97 -19.94 18.10
N ILE A 17 2.97 -19.09 17.89
CA ILE A 17 2.83 -17.64 18.05
C ILE A 17 2.61 -17.05 16.66
N ASN A 18 1.53 -16.30 16.50
CA ASN A 18 1.27 -15.58 15.25
C ASN A 18 2.26 -14.42 15.09
N GLN A 19 2.84 -14.31 13.91
CA GLN A 19 3.69 -13.18 13.54
C GLN A 19 2.83 -12.02 13.02
N ILE A 20 2.98 -10.83 13.60
CA ILE A 20 2.43 -9.60 13.04
C ILE A 20 3.54 -8.96 12.20
N LEU A 21 3.35 -8.94 10.88
CA LEU A 21 4.26 -8.29 9.94
C LEU A 21 3.63 -6.97 9.49
N GLN A 22 4.25 -5.84 9.83
CA GLN A 22 3.84 -4.53 9.33
C GLN A 22 4.45 -4.30 7.94
N SER A 23 3.61 -4.17 6.91
CA SER A 23 4.06 -3.74 5.59
C SER A 23 4.15 -2.22 5.54
N LEU A 24 5.37 -1.67 5.54
CA LEU A 24 5.65 -0.25 5.31
C LEU A 24 5.49 0.13 3.83
N VAL A 25 4.33 -0.14 3.25
CA VAL A 25 3.93 0.34 1.92
C VAL A 25 2.64 1.12 2.12
N TYR A 26 2.71 2.43 1.96
CA TYR A 26 1.54 3.28 2.10
C TYR A 26 0.61 3.00 0.92
N THR A 27 -0.51 2.35 1.24
CA THR A 27 -1.50 1.91 0.24
C THR A 27 -2.83 2.55 0.57
N ARG A 28 -3.46 3.19 -0.42
CA ARG A 28 -4.78 3.82 -0.26
C ARG A 28 -5.71 3.30 -1.34
N THR A 29 -6.87 2.78 -0.95
CA THR A 29 -7.84 2.24 -1.90
C THR A 29 -9.04 3.15 -2.00
N ILE A 30 -9.35 3.61 -3.22
CA ILE A 30 -10.59 4.30 -3.53
C ILE A 30 -11.61 3.24 -3.95
N ILE A 31 -12.70 3.16 -3.19
CA ILE A 31 -13.81 2.24 -3.43
C ILE A 31 -15.01 3.08 -3.81
N SER A 32 -15.46 2.94 -5.05
CA SER A 32 -16.72 3.53 -5.50
C SER A 32 -17.90 2.60 -5.23
N ASN A 33 -19.09 3.16 -5.05
CA ASN A 33 -20.31 2.39 -4.79
C ASN A 33 -20.75 1.51 -5.97
N TRP A 34 -20.48 1.93 -7.21
CA TRP A 34 -20.92 1.24 -8.43
C TRP A 34 -19.84 1.10 -9.52
N GLY A 35 -18.59 1.44 -9.20
CA GLY A 35 -17.48 1.48 -10.16
C GLY A 35 -16.29 0.60 -9.76
N GLY A 36 -15.17 0.81 -10.44
CA GLY A 36 -13.93 0.06 -10.20
C GLY A 36 -13.26 0.39 -8.87
N ARG A 37 -12.32 -0.47 -8.47
CA ARG A 37 -11.39 -0.19 -7.36
C ARG A 37 -10.08 0.36 -7.90
N LEU A 38 -9.63 1.46 -7.32
CA LEU A 38 -8.34 2.07 -7.60
C LEU A 38 -7.47 1.99 -6.34
N GLU A 39 -6.35 1.29 -6.40
CA GLU A 39 -5.40 1.19 -5.28
C GLU A 39 -4.18 2.07 -5.60
N LEU A 40 -3.90 3.06 -4.77
CA LEU A 40 -2.72 3.91 -4.85
C LEU A 40 -1.64 3.33 -3.94
N GLU A 41 -0.47 3.05 -4.50
CA GLU A 41 0.69 2.51 -3.79
C GLU A 41 1.86 3.51 -3.88
N ILE A 42 2.47 3.84 -2.74
CA ILE A 42 3.74 4.58 -2.69
C ILE A 42 4.86 3.56 -2.53
N ASP A 43 5.70 3.46 -3.55
CA ASP A 43 6.90 2.63 -3.52
C ASP A 43 7.95 3.23 -2.56
N ARG A 44 8.89 2.41 -2.08
CA ARG A 44 9.99 2.84 -1.19
C ARG A 44 10.86 3.96 -1.77
N LYS A 45 10.85 4.13 -3.09
CA LYS A 45 11.52 5.22 -3.83
C LYS A 45 10.64 6.49 -3.95
N ALA A 46 9.61 6.64 -3.12
CA ALA A 46 8.62 7.70 -3.17
C ALA A 46 7.91 7.85 -4.54
N ARG A 47 7.83 6.75 -5.31
CA ARG A 47 7.11 6.74 -6.59
C ARG A 47 5.66 6.34 -6.37
N ILE A 48 4.75 7.15 -6.89
CA ILE A 48 3.31 6.91 -6.77
C ILE A 48 2.83 6.09 -7.96
N TRP A 49 2.14 5.01 -7.66
CA TRP A 49 1.52 4.13 -8.62
C TRP A 49 0.04 4.00 -8.33
N ALA A 50 -0.76 3.95 -9.39
CA ALA A 50 -2.16 3.61 -9.31
C ALA A 50 -2.36 2.20 -9.88
N ARG A 51 -3.17 1.40 -9.22
CA ARG A 51 -3.49 0.03 -9.62
C ARG A 51 -4.98 -0.04 -9.92
N VAL A 52 -5.29 -0.35 -11.16
CA VAL A 52 -6.68 -0.45 -11.63
C VAL A 52 -7.10 -1.91 -11.57
N SER A 53 -8.16 -2.18 -10.80
CA SER A 53 -8.80 -3.51 -10.70
C SER A 53 -7.83 -4.64 -10.34
N ARG A 54 -6.83 -4.37 -9.49
CA ARG A 54 -5.80 -5.32 -8.99
C ARG A 54 -4.92 -5.98 -10.05
N LYS A 55 -5.16 -5.75 -11.34
CA LYS A 55 -4.45 -6.40 -12.47
C LYS A 55 -3.29 -5.58 -13.01
N GLN A 56 -3.48 -4.27 -13.18
CA GLN A 56 -2.49 -3.43 -13.87
C GLN A 56 -2.03 -2.28 -12.99
N LYS A 57 -0.71 -2.07 -12.95
CA LYS A 57 -0.06 -0.97 -12.26
C LYS A 57 0.30 0.10 -13.30
N ILE A 58 -0.21 1.30 -13.11
CA ILE A 58 -0.02 2.47 -13.97
C ILE A 58 0.62 3.60 -13.14
N SER A 59 1.44 4.42 -13.79
CA SER A 59 2.00 5.61 -13.13
C SER A 59 0.88 6.63 -12.89
N ILE A 60 0.94 7.34 -11.76
CA ILE A 60 0.01 8.44 -11.47
C ILE A 60 0.06 9.54 -12.55
N LEU A 61 1.22 9.72 -13.21
CA LEU A 61 1.38 10.72 -14.26
C LEU A 61 0.53 10.43 -15.48
N VAL A 62 0.39 9.15 -15.83
CA VAL A 62 -0.46 8.71 -16.96
C VAL A 62 -1.93 8.97 -16.62
N LEU A 63 -2.34 8.65 -15.38
CA LEU A 63 -3.69 8.90 -14.91
C LEU A 63 -4.00 10.41 -14.89
N SER A 64 -3.08 11.23 -14.36
CA SER A 64 -3.24 12.68 -14.30
C SER A 64 -3.27 13.31 -15.69
N SER A 65 -2.44 12.83 -16.62
CA SER A 65 -2.46 13.31 -18.02
C SER A 65 -3.80 12.99 -18.69
N ALA A 66 -4.39 11.82 -18.41
CA ALA A 66 -5.72 11.46 -18.90
C ALA A 66 -6.85 12.33 -18.32
N MET A 67 -6.63 12.95 -17.16
CA MET A 67 -7.55 13.93 -16.56
C MET A 67 -7.36 15.35 -17.11
N GLY A 68 -6.47 15.55 -18.09
CA GLY A 68 -6.19 16.85 -18.70
C GLY A 68 -5.12 17.68 -17.97
N SER A 69 -4.43 17.10 -16.98
CA SER A 69 -3.36 17.78 -16.26
C SER A 69 -2.07 17.79 -17.07
N ASN A 70 -1.43 18.96 -17.21
CA ASN A 70 -0.13 19.06 -17.89
C ASN A 70 1.01 18.62 -16.96
N LEU A 71 2.03 17.93 -17.50
CA LEU A 71 3.23 17.56 -16.73
C LEU A 71 3.90 18.77 -16.06
N ARG A 72 3.80 19.96 -16.68
CA ARG A 72 4.34 21.22 -16.15
C ARG A 72 3.64 21.70 -14.88
N GLU A 73 2.37 21.35 -14.69
CA GLU A 73 1.60 21.65 -13.48
C GLU A 73 1.82 20.58 -12.39
N ILE A 74 2.06 19.33 -12.78
CA ILE A 74 2.19 18.18 -11.86
C ILE A 74 3.61 18.05 -11.28
N LEU A 75 4.64 18.30 -12.08
CA LEU A 75 6.05 18.21 -11.64
C LEU A 75 6.38 19.09 -10.42
N PRO A 76 5.96 20.37 -10.35
CA PRO A 76 6.18 21.18 -9.15
C PRO A 76 5.38 20.66 -7.95
N LEU A 77 4.17 20.12 -8.14
CA LEU A 77 3.37 19.49 -7.09
C LEU A 77 4.06 18.27 -6.45
N ASN A 78 4.81 17.52 -7.26
CA ASN A 78 5.61 16.38 -6.80
C ASN A 78 6.87 16.80 -6.01
N ALA A 79 7.35 18.04 -6.22
CA ALA A 79 8.49 18.63 -5.50
C ALA A 79 8.08 19.50 -4.30
N LEU A 80 6.83 19.99 -4.29
CA LEU A 80 6.23 20.80 -3.22
C LEU A 80 5.61 19.97 -2.10
N MET A 81 5.56 18.65 -2.22
CA MET A 81 5.46 17.80 -1.05
C MET A 81 6.89 17.66 -0.50
N PRO A 82 7.30 18.46 0.50
CA PRO A 82 8.51 18.10 1.22
C PRO A 82 8.29 16.66 1.69
N THR A 83 9.34 15.82 1.62
CA THR A 83 9.39 14.62 2.43
C THR A 83 8.82 15.00 3.79
N PRO A 84 7.70 14.40 4.25
CA PRO A 84 7.30 14.63 5.62
C PRO A 84 8.51 14.20 6.42
N ASN A 85 9.21 15.15 7.05
CA ASN A 85 10.13 14.81 8.12
C ASN A 85 9.27 14.02 9.08
N MET A 86 9.51 12.72 9.08
CA MET A 86 8.64 11.73 9.66
C MET A 86 9.02 11.63 11.13
N ASP A 87 8.86 12.74 11.83
CA ASP A 87 8.96 12.81 13.27
C ASP A 87 7.61 12.36 13.84
N TRP A 88 7.41 11.04 13.91
CA TRP A 88 6.39 10.42 14.74
C TRP A 88 7.06 9.91 16.03
N THR A 89 7.50 10.84 16.88
CA THR A 89 7.66 10.58 18.32
C THR A 89 6.41 10.99 19.06
#